data_AF-A0A7C2WK81-F1
#
_entry.id   AF-A0A7C2WK81-F1
#
_cell.length_a   1.000
_cell.length_b   1.000
_cell.length_c   1.000
_cell.angle_alpha   90.00
_cell.angle_beta   90.00
_cell.angle_gamma   90.00
#
_symmetry.space_group_name_H-M   'P 1'
#
loop_
_entity.id
_entity.type
_entity.pdbx_description
1 polymer ?
#
loop_
_entity_poly.entity_id
_entity_poly.type
_entity_poly.pdbx_seq_one_letter_code
_entity_poly.pdbx_strand_id
1 'polypeptide(L)'
;MVREGEAVFNRPVRIVLALALVWAGLSAGGLDAHASGGGMNAAFHRTWARTDRPVAEGQANRTWMWGPGPFSNVLFEEYDEGSEGGFRVVQYFDKTRMEITDTTADPVNPWYVTNGLLAKELITGQLQLGHNRFWQGPPAMVNVAGDLNDPNGPTYATFNALMGHQPLPLGWTIIQTVDRAGNVGANQSLASFGVTAATFVPETNHTVASVFWEFMNSAGPVYENGQHVEARLFENPFYATGFPLTEAYWTRIRVGGVQRWVLVQVFERRVLTYTPDNPEGWKVEAGNVGRHYYAWRYEHLSKQPAPLPNGYQPPPDPAWQCDPAYPDACIPSPPPDLRCAEIPYRRFQVLPPDPQGFDRDQDGVGCEG
;
A
#
# COMPACT_ATOMS: atom_id res chain seq x y z
N MET A 1 -71.25 -4.40 -49.24
CA MET A 1 -71.54 -2.98 -49.48
C MET A 1 -71.10 -2.24 -48.22
N VAL A 2 -70.03 -1.44 -48.35
CA VAL A 2 -69.65 -0.25 -47.54
C VAL A 2 -69.44 -0.49 -46.00
N ARG A 3 -68.20 -0.46 -45.46
CA ARG A 3 -67.45 0.71 -44.90
C ARG A 3 -68.22 1.35 -43.70
N GLU A 4 -67.70 1.69 -42.52
CA GLU A 4 -66.42 2.17 -41.94
C GLU A 4 -66.50 1.83 -40.42
N GLY A 5 -65.46 1.59 -39.60
CA GLY A 5 -64.29 2.40 -39.29
C GLY A 5 -64.48 3.09 -37.93
N GLU A 6 -63.85 2.60 -36.83
CA GLU A 6 -63.46 3.45 -35.70
C GLU A 6 -62.45 2.80 -34.72
N ALA A 7 -61.27 3.46 -34.67
CA ALA A 7 -60.33 3.66 -33.57
C ALA A 7 -59.82 2.49 -32.69
N VAL A 8 -58.63 2.00 -33.05
CA VAL A 8 -57.67 1.39 -32.14
C VAL A 8 -57.03 2.49 -31.27
N PHE A 9 -57.31 2.51 -29.97
CA PHE A 9 -56.57 3.35 -29.02
C PHE A 9 -55.25 2.67 -28.66
N ASN A 10 -54.17 3.14 -29.28
CA ASN A 10 -52.80 2.80 -28.92
C ASN A 10 -52.49 3.39 -27.53
N ARG A 11 -52.40 2.54 -26.49
CA ARG A 11 -51.81 2.94 -25.21
C ARG A 11 -50.28 2.89 -25.36
N PRO A 12 -49.55 4.01 -25.18
CA PRO A 12 -48.10 3.94 -25.12
C PRO A 12 -47.71 3.20 -23.84
N VAL A 13 -47.09 2.04 -23.99
CA VAL A 13 -46.32 1.40 -22.93
C VAL A 13 -45.17 2.36 -22.61
N ARG A 14 -45.34 3.16 -21.56
CA ARG A 14 -44.24 3.91 -20.96
C ARG A 14 -43.34 2.90 -20.26
N ILE A 15 -42.28 2.50 -20.95
CA ILE A 15 -41.12 1.88 -20.32
C ILE A 15 -40.55 2.95 -19.38
N VAL A 16 -40.89 2.88 -18.10
CA VAL A 16 -40.21 3.63 -17.06
C VAL A 16 -38.89 2.90 -16.83
N LEU A 17 -37.85 3.37 -17.53
CA LEU A 17 -36.46 3.12 -17.14
C LEU A 17 -36.27 3.75 -15.76
N ALA A 18 -36.48 2.95 -14.71
CA ALA A 18 -36.04 3.31 -13.37
C ALA A 18 -34.51 3.28 -13.38
N LEU A 19 -33.89 4.41 -13.70
CA LEU A 19 -32.51 4.70 -13.36
C LEU A 19 -32.42 4.66 -11.83
N ALA A 20 -32.07 3.49 -11.31
CA ALA A 20 -31.56 3.36 -9.96
C ALA A 20 -30.19 4.08 -9.96
N LEU A 21 -30.22 5.37 -9.67
CA LEU A 21 -29.05 6.13 -9.25
C LEU A 21 -28.55 5.49 -7.96
N VAL A 22 -27.65 4.52 -8.10
CA VAL A 22 -26.79 4.09 -7.01
C VAL A 22 -25.89 5.29 -6.71
N TRP A 23 -26.31 6.09 -5.75
CA TRP A 23 -25.40 6.97 -5.02
C TRP A 23 -24.38 6.07 -4.35
N ALA A 24 -23.26 5.82 -5.05
CA ALA A 24 -22.03 5.48 -4.38
C ALA A 24 -21.72 6.69 -3.51
N GLY A 25 -22.10 6.60 -2.23
CA GLY A 25 -21.65 7.52 -1.21
C GLY A 25 -20.13 7.45 -1.18
N LEU A 26 -19.50 8.29 -1.99
CA LEU A 26 -18.22 8.89 -1.69
C LEU A 26 -18.41 9.53 -0.32
N SER A 27 -18.05 8.79 0.73
CA SER A 27 -17.60 9.40 1.96
C SER A 27 -16.28 10.11 1.66
N ALA A 28 -16.37 11.20 0.90
CA ALA A 28 -15.45 12.32 0.97
C ALA A 28 -15.69 13.00 2.33
N GLY A 29 -15.43 12.26 3.41
CA GLY A 29 -14.95 12.89 4.63
C GLY A 29 -13.55 13.33 4.29
N GLY A 30 -13.42 14.57 3.81
CA GLY A 30 -12.14 15.24 3.72
C GLY A 30 -11.51 15.22 5.09
N LEU A 31 -10.64 14.24 5.33
CA LEU A 31 -9.49 14.49 6.18
C LEU A 31 -8.66 15.46 5.37
N ASP A 32 -8.55 16.67 5.91
CA ASP A 32 -7.73 17.74 5.41
C ASP A 32 -6.44 17.18 4.82
N ALA A 33 -6.10 17.66 3.62
CA ALA A 33 -4.78 17.49 3.06
C ALA A 33 -3.78 18.11 4.06
N HIS A 34 -3.31 17.29 4.99
CA HIS A 34 -2.04 17.53 5.66
C HIS A 34 -0.95 17.19 4.65
N ALA A 35 -0.82 18.04 3.62
CA ALA A 35 0.42 18.25 2.93
C ALA A 35 1.32 19.10 3.85
N SER A 36 1.79 18.47 4.92
CA SER A 36 2.88 18.99 5.75
C SER A 36 3.89 17.86 5.94
N GLY A 37 4.35 17.32 4.80
CA GLY A 37 5.41 16.35 4.71
C GLY A 37 6.50 16.90 3.80
N GLY A 38 7.70 17.16 4.32
CA GLY A 38 8.92 17.25 3.54
C GLY A 38 8.96 16.09 2.55
N GLY A 39 9.30 16.41 1.30
CA GLY A 39 9.02 15.60 0.12
C GLY A 39 9.35 14.10 0.21
N MET A 40 8.85 13.34 -0.76
CA MET A 40 9.11 11.90 -0.84
C MET A 40 10.62 11.67 -1.04
N ASN A 41 11.22 10.78 -0.24
CA ASN A 41 12.61 10.38 -0.48
C ASN A 41 12.73 9.79 -1.90
N ALA A 42 13.80 10.13 -2.63
CA ALA A 42 13.93 9.77 -4.04
C ALA A 42 13.91 8.24 -4.29
N ALA A 43 14.53 7.44 -3.42
CA ALA A 43 14.48 5.98 -3.51
C ALA A 43 13.07 5.44 -3.23
N PHE A 44 12.39 5.98 -2.22
CA PHE A 44 10.98 5.63 -1.97
C PHE A 44 10.09 6.05 -3.13
N HIS A 45 10.37 7.17 -3.77
CA HIS A 45 9.67 7.61 -4.98
C HIS A 45 9.87 6.64 -6.15
N ARG A 46 11.07 6.10 -6.39
CA ARG A 46 11.27 5.10 -7.45
C ARG A 46 10.41 3.85 -7.21
N THR A 47 10.39 3.35 -5.98
CA THR A 47 9.54 2.20 -5.59
C THR A 47 8.06 2.52 -5.73
N TRP A 48 7.63 3.70 -5.28
CA TRP A 48 6.25 4.15 -5.38
C TRP A 48 5.81 4.33 -6.84
N ALA A 49 6.63 5.05 -7.63
CA ALA A 49 6.30 5.44 -8.99
C ALA A 49 6.09 4.21 -9.87
N ARG A 50 6.88 3.14 -9.68
CA ARG A 50 6.73 1.91 -10.46
C ARG A 50 5.29 1.43 -10.53
N THR A 51 4.58 1.36 -9.40
CA THR A 51 3.22 0.77 -9.37
C THR A 51 2.10 1.76 -9.11
N ASP A 52 2.36 2.88 -8.43
CA ASP A 52 1.27 3.78 -8.00
C ASP A 52 1.20 5.06 -8.83
N ARG A 53 2.27 5.45 -9.54
CA ARG A 53 2.21 6.56 -10.50
C ARG A 53 1.20 6.28 -11.64
N PRO A 54 1.17 5.09 -12.27
CA PRO A 54 0.15 4.82 -13.30
C PRO A 54 -1.28 4.92 -12.76
N VAL A 55 -1.51 4.59 -11.49
CA VAL A 55 -2.82 4.76 -10.84
C VAL A 55 -3.12 6.24 -10.62
N ALA A 56 -2.15 7.00 -10.10
CA ALA A 56 -2.27 8.44 -9.88
C ALA A 56 -2.53 9.24 -11.16
N GLU A 57 -1.94 8.82 -12.28
CA GLU A 57 -2.08 9.46 -13.59
C GLU A 57 -3.30 8.93 -14.39
N GLY A 58 -4.08 8.01 -13.82
CA GLY A 58 -5.25 7.41 -14.49
C GLY A 58 -4.90 6.46 -15.64
N GLN A 59 -3.65 6.02 -15.75
CA GLN A 59 -3.16 5.04 -16.74
C GLN A 59 -3.50 3.60 -16.33
N ALA A 60 -3.71 3.34 -15.04
CA ALA A 60 -4.07 2.03 -14.52
C ALA A 60 -5.37 2.08 -13.71
N ASN A 61 -6.28 1.14 -13.98
CA ASN A 61 -7.57 1.03 -13.31
C ASN A 61 -7.56 -0.10 -12.26
N ARG A 62 -6.82 0.11 -11.16
CA ARG A 62 -6.66 -0.85 -10.04
C ARG A 62 -6.44 -0.11 -8.72
N THR A 63 -6.53 -0.84 -7.60
CA THR A 63 -6.22 -0.29 -6.27
C THR A 63 -4.76 0.16 -6.13
N TRP A 64 -4.50 0.99 -5.12
CA TRP A 64 -3.18 1.48 -4.73
C TRP A 64 -2.35 0.36 -4.11
N MET A 65 -1.05 0.30 -4.44
CA MET A 65 -0.16 -0.63 -3.77
C MET A 65 0.43 -0.04 -2.50
N TRP A 66 0.96 1.17 -2.53
CA TRP A 66 1.56 1.87 -1.38
C TRP A 66 0.60 2.91 -0.82
N GLY A 67 -0.14 3.60 -1.69
CA GLY A 67 -1.04 4.70 -1.37
C GLY A 67 -0.80 5.92 -2.29
N PRO A 68 -1.64 6.96 -2.19
CA PRO A 68 -1.51 8.16 -3.02
C PRO A 68 -0.20 8.93 -2.80
N GLY A 69 0.48 8.70 -1.67
CA GLY A 69 1.77 9.29 -1.33
C GLY A 69 2.12 9.01 0.13
N PRO A 70 3.29 9.48 0.60
CA PRO A 70 3.62 9.39 2.01
C PRO A 70 2.74 10.33 2.84
N PHE A 71 2.36 9.90 4.05
CA PHE A 71 1.68 10.75 5.03
C PHE A 71 2.62 11.25 6.14
N SER A 72 3.90 10.86 6.10
CA SER A 72 4.93 11.32 7.01
C SER A 72 6.09 12.01 6.27
N ASN A 73 6.82 12.85 7.01
CA ASN A 73 8.20 13.18 6.68
C ASN A 73 9.08 11.92 6.60
N VAL A 74 10.30 12.08 6.09
CA VAL A 74 11.37 11.12 6.37
C VAL A 74 11.64 11.10 7.87
N LEU A 75 11.65 9.92 8.46
CA LEU A 75 11.92 9.68 9.87
C LEU A 75 13.10 8.73 10.02
N PHE A 76 13.66 8.70 11.23
CA PHE A 76 14.74 7.79 11.60
C PHE A 76 14.24 6.89 12.72
N GLU A 77 14.51 5.59 12.61
CA GLU A 77 14.12 4.60 13.61
C GLU A 77 15.35 3.81 14.03
N GLU A 78 15.50 3.55 15.34
CA GLU A 78 16.59 2.71 15.87
C GLU A 78 16.60 1.36 15.15
N TYR A 79 17.77 1.00 14.62
CA TYR A 79 18.03 -0.27 13.99
C TYR A 79 19.54 -0.56 14.11
N ASP A 80 19.92 -1.61 14.84
CA ASP A 80 21.33 -1.89 15.20
C ASP A 80 22.27 -1.88 13.97
N GLU A 81 21.81 -2.42 12.85
CA GLU A 81 22.58 -2.48 11.59
C GLU A 81 22.30 -1.31 10.65
N GLY A 82 21.63 -0.27 11.13
CA GLY A 82 21.36 0.95 10.39
C GLY A 82 22.64 1.73 10.11
N SER A 83 22.95 1.88 8.83
CA SER A 83 24.12 2.64 8.32
C SER A 83 24.17 4.10 8.78
N GLU A 84 23.03 4.70 9.11
CA GLU A 84 22.93 6.08 9.60
C GLU A 84 23.15 6.15 11.12
N GLY A 85 24.27 5.61 11.60
CA GLY A 85 24.64 5.66 13.01
C GLY A 85 23.76 4.83 13.94
N GLY A 86 23.32 3.65 13.48
CA GLY A 86 22.39 2.78 14.22
C GLY A 86 20.92 3.12 13.99
N PHE A 87 20.62 3.82 12.90
CA PHE A 87 19.26 4.17 12.49
C PHE A 87 19.00 3.74 11.05
N ARG A 88 17.75 3.34 10.78
CA ARG A 88 17.21 3.16 9.43
C ARG A 88 16.41 4.40 9.03
N VAL A 89 16.47 4.74 7.75
CA VAL A 89 15.67 5.80 7.15
C VAL A 89 14.30 5.23 6.80
N VAL A 90 13.22 5.91 7.16
CA VAL A 90 11.86 5.40 6.95
C VAL A 90 10.90 6.49 6.46
N GLN A 91 9.90 6.09 5.68
CA GLN A 91 8.76 6.96 5.36
C GLN A 91 7.47 6.14 5.29
N TYR A 92 6.38 6.72 5.81
CA TYR A 92 5.11 6.04 5.96
C TYR A 92 4.15 6.39 4.84
N PHE A 93 3.52 5.35 4.29
CA PHE A 93 2.46 5.39 3.29
C PHE A 93 1.24 4.67 3.84
N ASP A 94 0.06 4.86 3.25
CA ASP A 94 -1.17 4.24 3.75
C ASP A 94 -1.03 2.73 3.98
N LYS A 95 -0.41 2.03 3.03
CA LYS A 95 -0.34 0.57 2.96
C LYS A 95 1.03 0.01 3.34
N THR A 96 1.99 0.86 3.78
CA THR A 96 3.31 0.39 4.20
C THR A 96 4.14 1.43 4.96
N ARG A 97 5.32 1.03 5.41
CA ARG A 97 6.47 1.88 5.73
C ARG A 97 7.62 1.39 4.86
N MET A 98 8.09 2.25 3.98
CA MET A 98 9.31 1.97 3.23
C MET A 98 10.52 2.30 4.10
N GLU A 99 11.60 1.55 3.92
CA GLU A 99 12.81 1.73 4.71
C GLU A 99 14.09 1.47 3.92
N ILE A 100 15.15 2.16 4.33
CA ILE A 100 16.54 1.92 3.90
C ILE A 100 17.35 1.68 5.17
N THR A 101 17.91 0.48 5.29
CA THR A 101 18.78 0.10 6.41
C THR A 101 20.25 0.41 6.10
N ASP A 102 20.69 0.15 4.87
CA ASP A 102 22.03 0.42 4.39
C ASP A 102 22.00 1.46 3.26
N THR A 103 22.31 2.72 3.59
CA THR A 103 22.35 3.83 2.63
C THR A 103 23.54 3.73 1.67
N THR A 104 24.53 2.89 1.98
CA THR A 104 25.72 2.65 1.17
C THR A 104 25.57 1.49 0.16
N ALA A 105 24.49 0.71 0.29
CA ALA A 105 24.16 -0.36 -0.64
C ALA A 105 23.82 0.16 -2.05
N ASP A 106 23.89 -0.73 -3.05
CA ASP A 106 23.56 -0.41 -4.44
C ASP A 106 22.09 0.04 -4.55
N PRO A 107 21.81 1.32 -4.87
CA PRO A 107 20.45 1.82 -4.88
C PRO A 107 19.66 1.48 -6.16
N VAL A 108 20.29 0.79 -7.11
CA VAL A 108 19.61 0.16 -8.27
C VAL A 108 19.02 -1.20 -7.87
N ASN A 109 19.53 -1.84 -6.81
CA ASN A 109 18.98 -3.10 -6.33
C ASN A 109 17.53 -2.88 -5.86
N PRO A 110 16.55 -3.69 -6.32
CA PRO A 110 15.15 -3.55 -5.88
C PRO A 110 14.98 -3.71 -4.37
N TRP A 111 15.92 -4.39 -3.69
CA TRP A 111 15.95 -4.55 -2.23
C TRP A 111 16.66 -3.43 -1.48
N TYR A 112 17.15 -2.40 -2.16
CA TYR A 112 17.65 -1.18 -1.50
C TYR A 112 16.56 -0.52 -0.66
N VAL A 113 15.35 -0.43 -1.24
CA VAL A 113 14.14 -0.08 -0.50
C VAL A 113 13.45 -1.37 -0.10
N THR A 114 13.37 -1.63 1.20
CA THR A 114 12.54 -2.70 1.74
C THR A 114 11.26 -2.14 2.33
N ASN A 115 10.37 -3.04 2.72
CA ASN A 115 9.15 -2.75 3.43
C ASN A 115 9.27 -3.39 4.81
N GLY A 116 8.95 -2.61 5.85
CA GLY A 116 9.00 -3.10 7.22
C GLY A 116 8.11 -4.33 7.44
N LEU A 117 8.43 -5.14 8.44
CA LEU A 117 7.67 -6.32 8.86
C LEU A 117 6.36 -5.94 9.58
N LEU A 118 5.65 -4.92 9.09
CA LEU A 118 4.64 -4.20 9.86
C LEU A 118 3.52 -5.10 10.36
N ALA A 119 3.00 -5.98 9.50
CA ALA A 119 1.95 -6.91 9.89
C ALA A 119 2.46 -7.92 10.92
N LYS A 120 3.67 -8.47 10.75
CA LYS A 120 4.32 -9.36 11.73
C LYS A 120 4.48 -8.69 13.08
N GLU A 121 5.01 -7.46 13.10
CA GLU A 121 5.22 -6.70 14.33
C GLU A 121 3.88 -6.35 15.01
N LEU A 122 2.84 -5.99 14.24
CA LEU A 122 1.50 -5.72 14.76
C LEU A 122 0.83 -6.96 15.36
N ILE A 123 0.93 -8.14 14.72
CA ILE A 123 0.32 -9.36 15.26
C ILE A 123 1.12 -9.91 16.45
N THR A 124 2.43 -9.74 16.50
CA THR A 124 3.30 -10.31 17.56
C THR A 124 3.58 -9.36 18.72
N GLY A 125 3.44 -8.06 18.49
CA GLY A 125 3.95 -7.03 19.39
C GLY A 125 5.48 -6.93 19.41
N GLN A 126 6.20 -7.65 18.54
CA GLN A 126 7.67 -7.65 18.50
C GLN A 126 8.18 -6.54 17.60
N LEU A 127 8.42 -5.37 18.17
CA LEU A 127 8.95 -4.23 17.45
C LEU A 127 10.43 -4.46 17.08
N GLN A 128 10.74 -4.45 15.79
CA GLN A 128 12.10 -4.74 15.31
C GLN A 128 13.04 -3.55 15.57
N LEU A 129 14.20 -3.85 16.17
CA LEU A 129 15.29 -2.90 16.47
C LEU A 129 16.64 -3.31 15.87
N GLY A 130 16.67 -4.41 15.12
CA GLY A 130 17.84 -4.94 14.41
C GLY A 130 17.50 -6.26 13.76
N HIS A 131 18.44 -6.93 13.08
CA HIS A 131 18.16 -8.22 12.43
C HIS A 131 17.68 -9.27 13.44
N ASN A 132 18.30 -9.29 14.62
CA ASN A 132 18.03 -10.28 15.67
C ASN A 132 17.61 -9.64 17.01
N ARG A 133 17.31 -8.34 17.02
CA ARG A 133 16.93 -7.61 18.22
C ARG A 133 15.51 -7.07 18.10
N PHE A 134 14.70 -7.39 19.09
CA PHE A 134 13.29 -7.01 19.15
C PHE A 134 12.95 -6.46 20.53
N TRP A 135 12.12 -5.43 20.56
CA TRP A 135 11.45 -4.98 21.77
C TRP A 135 10.05 -5.59 21.84
N GLN A 136 9.69 -6.21 22.96
CA GLN A 136 8.38 -6.82 23.14
C GLN A 136 7.38 -5.81 23.72
N GLY A 137 6.32 -5.54 22.95
CA GLY A 137 5.13 -4.84 23.39
C GLY A 137 3.87 -5.71 23.27
N PRO A 138 2.69 -5.13 23.53
CA PRO A 138 1.42 -5.78 23.24
C PRO A 138 1.16 -5.84 21.72
N PRO A 139 0.59 -6.96 21.21
CA PRO A 139 0.00 -6.99 19.87
C PRO A 139 -1.04 -5.89 19.67
N ALA A 140 -1.23 -5.46 18.42
CA ALA A 140 -2.12 -4.37 18.11
C ALA A 140 -3.59 -4.78 18.13
N MET A 141 -4.41 -4.00 18.84
CA MET A 141 -5.87 -4.18 18.95
C MET A 141 -6.65 -3.47 17.83
N VAL A 142 -5.95 -2.92 16.83
CA VAL A 142 -6.56 -2.29 15.65
C VAL A 142 -7.17 -3.37 14.75
N ASN A 143 -8.35 -3.10 14.19
CA ASN A 143 -8.98 -4.00 13.22
C ASN A 143 -8.05 -4.24 12.03
N VAL A 144 -7.91 -5.50 11.63
CA VAL A 144 -6.98 -5.92 10.56
C VAL A 144 -7.43 -5.42 9.19
N ALA A 145 -8.75 -5.25 9.03
CA ALA A 145 -9.44 -4.85 7.81
C ALA A 145 -10.80 -4.21 8.16
N GLY A 146 -11.39 -3.51 7.20
CA GLY A 146 -12.70 -2.87 7.35
C GLY A 146 -12.68 -1.60 8.21
N ASP A 147 -13.84 -1.22 8.72
CA ASP A 147 -14.03 -0.02 9.52
C ASP A 147 -13.31 -0.14 10.88
N LEU A 148 -12.54 0.88 11.25
CA LEU A 148 -11.74 0.90 12.49
C LEU A 148 -12.57 0.74 13.76
N ASN A 149 -13.85 1.14 13.73
CA ASN A 149 -14.75 1.09 14.87
C ASN A 149 -15.69 -0.15 14.87
N ASP A 150 -15.50 -1.11 13.96
CA ASP A 150 -16.29 -2.34 13.98
C ASP A 150 -15.96 -3.18 15.23
N PRO A 151 -16.88 -3.35 16.19
CA PRO A 151 -16.60 -4.10 17.41
C PRO A 151 -16.43 -5.60 17.18
N ASN A 152 -16.82 -6.11 16.00
CA ASN A 152 -16.76 -7.54 15.67
C ASN A 152 -15.59 -7.88 14.73
N GLY A 153 -14.87 -6.88 14.23
CA GLY A 153 -13.74 -7.11 13.33
C GLY A 153 -12.58 -7.84 14.04
N PRO A 154 -11.95 -8.84 13.41
CA PRO A 154 -10.66 -9.34 13.87
C PRO A 154 -9.61 -8.22 13.92
N THR A 155 -8.79 -8.25 14.95
CA THR A 155 -7.66 -7.32 15.14
C THR A 155 -6.36 -7.97 14.70
N TYR A 156 -5.25 -7.23 14.61
CA TYR A 156 -3.94 -7.87 14.43
C TYR A 156 -3.65 -8.88 15.56
N ALA A 157 -3.97 -8.55 16.81
CA ALA A 157 -3.82 -9.45 17.96
C ALA A 157 -4.59 -10.77 17.79
N THR A 158 -5.75 -10.74 17.11
CA THR A 158 -6.55 -11.94 16.81
C THR A 158 -5.75 -12.98 16.02
N PHE A 159 -4.89 -12.55 15.10
CA PHE A 159 -4.12 -13.46 14.23
C PHE A 159 -2.85 -14.01 14.88
N ASN A 160 -2.44 -13.50 16.05
CA ASN A 160 -1.26 -14.01 16.76
C ASN A 160 -1.37 -15.51 17.04
N ALA A 161 -2.54 -15.95 17.51
CA ALA A 161 -2.81 -17.35 17.83
C ALA A 161 -2.91 -18.24 16.58
N LEU A 162 -3.09 -17.65 15.39
CA LEU A 162 -3.34 -18.38 14.15
C LEU A 162 -2.07 -18.72 13.37
N MET A 163 -0.92 -18.12 13.72
CA MET A 163 0.36 -18.39 13.06
C MET A 163 0.85 -19.84 13.23
N GLY A 164 0.35 -20.55 14.25
CA GLY A 164 0.70 -21.95 14.50
C GLY A 164 -0.16 -22.97 13.74
N HIS A 165 -1.16 -22.52 12.98
CA HIS A 165 -2.08 -23.42 12.28
C HIS A 165 -1.40 -24.11 11.09
N GLN A 166 -1.78 -25.36 10.84
CA GLN A 166 -1.27 -26.13 9.71
C GLN A 166 -1.75 -25.57 8.36
N PRO A 167 -0.92 -25.67 7.32
CA PRO A 167 -1.28 -25.20 5.99
C PRO A 167 -2.49 -25.95 5.44
N LEU A 168 -3.39 -25.24 4.77
CA LEU A 168 -4.46 -25.88 4.02
C LEU A 168 -3.85 -26.65 2.83
N PRO A 169 -4.31 -27.89 2.55
CA PRO A 169 -3.82 -28.64 1.41
C PRO A 169 -4.13 -27.93 0.09
N LEU A 170 -3.18 -27.99 -0.85
CA LEU A 170 -3.32 -27.33 -2.14
C LEU A 170 -4.59 -27.81 -2.88
N GLY A 171 -5.28 -26.85 -3.51
CA GLY A 171 -6.52 -27.06 -4.25
C GLY A 171 -7.79 -27.12 -3.38
N TRP A 172 -7.67 -27.15 -2.05
CA TRP A 172 -8.85 -27.15 -1.18
C TRP A 172 -9.55 -25.80 -1.21
N THR A 173 -10.89 -25.81 -1.23
CA THR A 173 -11.71 -24.61 -1.12
C THR A 173 -11.59 -24.01 0.28
N ILE A 174 -11.28 -22.72 0.35
CA ILE A 174 -11.13 -21.99 1.60
C ILE A 174 -12.51 -21.55 2.08
N ILE A 175 -12.98 -22.22 3.13
CA ILE A 175 -14.26 -21.93 3.80
C ILE A 175 -14.07 -21.62 5.30
N GLN A 176 -12.82 -21.61 5.75
CA GLN A 176 -12.45 -21.35 7.13
C GLN A 176 -12.82 -19.92 7.49
N THR A 177 -13.48 -19.73 8.64
CA THR A 177 -13.85 -18.41 9.15
C THR A 177 -13.05 -18.07 10.39
N VAL A 178 -12.86 -16.78 10.66
CA VAL A 178 -12.29 -16.28 11.91
C VAL A 178 -13.17 -15.18 12.50
N ASP A 179 -13.46 -15.28 13.80
CA ASP A 179 -14.12 -14.22 14.57
C ASP A 179 -13.09 -13.33 15.30
N ARG A 180 -13.56 -12.25 15.96
CA ARG A 180 -12.68 -11.34 16.69
C ARG A 180 -11.87 -12.01 17.81
N ALA A 181 -12.41 -13.05 18.43
CA ALA A 181 -11.75 -13.79 19.51
C ALA A 181 -10.69 -14.77 18.99
N GLY A 182 -10.57 -14.95 17.66
CA GLY A 182 -9.64 -15.87 17.04
C GLY A 182 -10.18 -17.29 16.95
N ASN A 183 -11.48 -17.49 17.17
CA ASN A 183 -12.08 -18.80 16.99
C ASN A 183 -12.18 -19.09 15.49
N VAL A 184 -11.59 -20.21 15.08
CA VAL A 184 -11.68 -20.71 13.71
C VAL A 184 -12.93 -21.57 13.57
N GLY A 185 -13.73 -21.26 12.55
CA GLY A 185 -14.90 -22.03 12.14
C GLY A 185 -14.84 -22.40 10.67
N ALA A 186 -15.94 -22.90 10.13
CA ALA A 186 -16.11 -23.14 8.69
C ALA A 186 -17.53 -22.79 8.27
N ASN A 187 -17.67 -22.20 7.08
CA ASN A 187 -18.98 -21.86 6.51
C ASN A 187 -19.05 -22.31 5.05
N GLN A 188 -19.83 -23.37 4.80
CA GLN A 188 -19.96 -23.98 3.48
C GLN A 188 -20.50 -23.03 2.40
N SER A 189 -21.30 -22.02 2.77
CA SER A 189 -21.83 -21.06 1.79
C SER A 189 -20.73 -20.24 1.10
N LEU A 190 -19.57 -20.07 1.75
CA LEU A 190 -18.43 -19.33 1.21
C LEU A 190 -17.71 -20.08 0.09
N ALA A 191 -17.96 -21.38 -0.06
CA ALA A 191 -17.45 -22.15 -1.20
C ALA A 191 -17.93 -21.58 -2.54
N SER A 192 -19.06 -20.86 -2.56
CA SER A 192 -19.59 -20.18 -3.75
C SER A 192 -18.65 -19.13 -4.33
N PHE A 193 -17.71 -18.59 -3.54
CA PHE A 193 -16.70 -17.64 -4.01
C PHE A 193 -15.50 -18.30 -4.70
N GLY A 194 -15.39 -19.64 -4.65
CA GLY A 194 -14.39 -20.39 -5.42
C GLY A 194 -12.93 -20.15 -5.03
N VAL A 195 -12.65 -19.53 -3.89
CA VAL A 195 -11.27 -19.30 -3.44
C VAL A 195 -10.66 -20.60 -2.92
N THR A 196 -9.43 -20.90 -3.34
CA THR A 196 -8.73 -22.14 -3.00
C THR A 196 -7.34 -21.87 -2.42
N ALA A 197 -6.78 -22.87 -1.74
CA ALA A 197 -5.39 -22.84 -1.28
C ALA A 197 -4.45 -23.11 -2.47
N ALA A 198 -3.61 -22.13 -2.87
CA ALA A 198 -2.97 -22.14 -4.20
C ALA A 198 -1.47 -22.40 -4.19
N THR A 199 -0.73 -21.88 -3.22
CA THR A 199 0.75 -22.01 -3.19
C THR A 199 1.24 -22.19 -1.77
N PHE A 200 1.97 -23.28 -1.53
CA PHE A 200 2.59 -23.58 -0.24
C PHE A 200 3.94 -22.86 -0.14
N VAL A 201 4.16 -22.20 0.99
CA VAL A 201 5.38 -21.46 1.31
C VAL A 201 6.10 -22.17 2.47
N PRO A 202 7.18 -22.92 2.20
CA PRO A 202 7.85 -23.73 3.22
C PRO A 202 8.55 -22.90 4.30
N GLU A 203 8.95 -21.67 4.01
CA GLU A 203 9.68 -20.78 4.93
C GLU A 203 8.87 -20.43 6.18
N THR A 204 7.54 -20.35 6.03
CA THR A 204 6.61 -20.05 7.12
C THR A 204 5.59 -21.16 7.35
N ASN A 205 5.63 -22.25 6.56
CA ASN A 205 4.70 -23.37 6.62
C ASN A 205 3.22 -22.97 6.44
N HIS A 206 2.95 -22.09 5.47
CA HIS A 206 1.61 -21.60 5.18
C HIS A 206 1.25 -21.67 3.71
N THR A 207 -0.05 -21.70 3.39
CA THR A 207 -0.54 -21.67 2.02
C THR A 207 -1.17 -20.31 1.68
N VAL A 208 -0.81 -19.75 0.52
CA VAL A 208 -1.39 -18.51 -0.02
C VAL A 208 -2.72 -18.82 -0.72
N ALA A 209 -3.75 -18.03 -0.44
CA ALA A 209 -5.04 -18.16 -1.14
C ALA A 209 -4.93 -17.77 -2.62
N SER A 210 -5.71 -18.42 -3.48
CA SER A 210 -5.64 -18.29 -4.94
C SER A 210 -5.76 -16.85 -5.44
N VAL A 211 -6.72 -16.10 -4.92
CA VAL A 211 -6.94 -14.70 -5.28
C VAL A 211 -5.77 -13.80 -4.90
N PHE A 212 -5.09 -14.10 -3.78
CA PHE A 212 -3.91 -13.35 -3.35
C PHE A 212 -2.68 -13.76 -4.16
N TRP A 213 -2.52 -15.04 -4.45
CA TRP A 213 -1.44 -15.54 -5.29
C TRP A 213 -1.51 -14.96 -6.71
N GLU A 214 -2.72 -14.90 -7.29
CA GLU A 214 -2.97 -14.26 -8.58
C GLU A 214 -2.60 -12.77 -8.55
N PHE A 215 -3.06 -12.03 -7.53
CA PHE A 215 -2.71 -10.62 -7.36
C PHE A 215 -1.19 -10.40 -7.24
N MET A 216 -0.49 -11.21 -6.43
CA MET A 216 0.96 -11.11 -6.23
C MET A 216 1.76 -11.43 -7.49
N ASN A 217 1.18 -12.17 -8.44
CA ASN A 217 1.80 -12.49 -9.73
C ASN A 217 1.22 -11.66 -10.90
N SER A 218 0.37 -10.68 -10.60
CA SER A 218 -0.31 -9.90 -11.62
C SER A 218 0.64 -8.95 -12.38
N ALA A 219 0.21 -8.58 -13.58
CA ALA A 219 0.87 -7.63 -14.44
C ALA A 219 -0.12 -6.52 -14.83
N GLY A 220 0.43 -5.37 -15.21
CA GLY A 220 -0.33 -4.22 -15.67
C GLY A 220 0.60 -3.05 -15.99
N PRO A 221 0.03 -1.85 -16.23
CA PRO A 221 0.82 -0.65 -16.42
C PRO A 221 1.69 -0.37 -15.18
N VAL A 222 2.99 -0.25 -15.44
CA VAL A 222 4.02 0.18 -14.48
C VAL A 222 4.85 1.31 -15.08
N TYR A 223 5.53 2.08 -14.23
CA TYR A 223 6.45 3.14 -14.65
C TYR A 223 7.90 2.70 -14.43
N GLU A 224 8.66 2.53 -15.51
CA GLU A 224 10.06 2.10 -15.46
C GLU A 224 10.89 2.84 -16.51
N ASN A 225 12.13 3.21 -16.19
CA ASN A 225 13.06 3.87 -17.12
C ASN A 225 12.45 5.09 -17.83
N GLY A 226 11.65 5.88 -17.10
CA GLY A 226 11.01 7.08 -17.62
C GLY A 226 9.74 6.86 -18.44
N GLN A 227 9.29 5.61 -18.62
CA GLN A 227 8.19 5.25 -19.51
C GLN A 227 7.13 4.37 -18.84
N HIS A 228 5.91 4.41 -19.38
CA HIS A 228 4.86 3.46 -19.03
C HIS A 228 5.03 2.19 -19.86
N VAL A 229 5.09 1.04 -19.19
CA VAL A 229 5.21 -0.27 -19.83
C VAL A 229 4.26 -1.27 -19.19
N GLU A 230 3.88 -2.30 -19.93
CA GLU A 230 3.17 -3.47 -19.38
C GLU A 230 4.20 -4.44 -18.80
N ALA A 231 4.18 -4.65 -17.49
CA ALA A 231 5.06 -5.61 -16.82
C ALA A 231 4.42 -6.16 -15.54
N ARG A 232 5.12 -7.09 -14.87
CA ARG A 232 4.70 -7.55 -13.54
C ARG A 232 4.71 -6.39 -12.55
N LEU A 233 3.69 -6.33 -11.71
CA LEU A 233 3.64 -5.33 -10.63
C LEU A 233 4.81 -5.55 -9.65
N PHE A 234 5.19 -6.81 -9.43
CA PHE A 234 6.34 -7.21 -8.62
C PHE A 234 7.22 -8.21 -9.37
N GLU A 235 8.53 -7.97 -9.38
CA GLU A 235 9.50 -8.94 -9.91
C GLU A 235 9.52 -10.22 -9.06
N ASN A 236 9.45 -10.04 -7.74
CA ASN A 236 9.27 -11.10 -6.76
C ASN A 236 7.89 -10.97 -6.11
N PRO A 237 7.02 -12.01 -6.16
CA PRO A 237 5.68 -11.98 -5.57
C PRO A 237 5.65 -11.59 -4.08
N PHE A 238 6.70 -11.91 -3.33
CA PHE A 238 6.82 -11.62 -1.90
C PHE A 238 7.55 -10.30 -1.59
N TYR A 239 7.97 -9.53 -2.60
CA TYR A 239 8.64 -8.25 -2.37
C TYR A 239 7.80 -7.33 -1.48
N ALA A 240 6.55 -7.10 -1.87
CA ALA A 240 5.69 -6.16 -1.16
C ALA A 240 5.03 -6.75 0.09
N THR A 241 4.67 -8.04 0.09
CA THR A 241 3.92 -8.67 1.18
C THR A 241 4.80 -9.36 2.22
N GLY A 242 5.99 -9.84 1.84
CA GLY A 242 6.70 -10.87 2.61
C GLY A 242 5.95 -12.21 2.60
N PHE A 243 6.43 -13.20 3.36
CA PHE A 243 5.79 -14.53 3.39
C PHE A 243 4.46 -14.52 4.17
N PRO A 244 3.51 -15.44 3.87
CA PRO A 244 2.30 -15.59 4.66
C PRO A 244 2.63 -15.99 6.10
N LEU A 245 1.94 -15.39 7.06
CA LEU A 245 2.05 -15.70 8.49
C LEU A 245 0.83 -16.45 9.04
N THR A 246 -0.23 -16.54 8.24
CA THR A 246 -1.44 -17.30 8.58
C THR A 246 -2.00 -17.94 7.32
N GLU A 247 -2.88 -18.91 7.49
CA GLU A 247 -3.83 -19.27 6.41
C GLU A 247 -4.78 -18.09 6.12
N ALA A 248 -5.48 -18.16 4.99
CA ALA A 248 -6.52 -17.18 4.69
C ALA A 248 -7.83 -17.57 5.38
N TYR A 249 -8.48 -16.59 6.02
CA TYR A 249 -9.73 -16.79 6.74
C TYR A 249 -10.78 -15.79 6.27
N TRP A 250 -12.00 -16.27 6.12
CA TRP A 250 -13.15 -15.40 5.92
C TRP A 250 -13.58 -14.77 7.23
N THR A 251 -13.91 -13.49 7.21
CA THR A 251 -14.49 -12.80 8.34
C THR A 251 -15.63 -11.89 7.89
N ARG A 252 -16.59 -11.66 8.79
CA ARG A 252 -17.76 -10.83 8.53
C ARG A 252 -17.56 -9.50 9.24
N ILE A 253 -17.22 -8.47 8.47
CA ILE A 253 -16.80 -7.15 8.97
C ILE A 253 -17.52 -6.02 8.25
N ARG A 254 -17.57 -4.84 8.88
CA ARG A 254 -18.07 -3.61 8.24
C ARG A 254 -17.03 -3.06 7.27
N VAL A 255 -17.48 -2.73 6.07
CA VAL A 255 -16.72 -1.98 5.07
C VAL A 255 -17.62 -0.85 4.60
N GLY A 256 -17.27 0.39 4.94
CA GLY A 256 -18.12 1.55 4.64
C GLY A 256 -19.47 1.47 5.34
N GLY A 257 -19.49 1.00 6.60
CA GLY A 257 -20.68 0.81 7.42
C GLY A 257 -21.51 -0.43 7.10
N VAL A 258 -21.23 -1.13 5.99
CA VAL A 258 -22.00 -2.30 5.53
C VAL A 258 -21.25 -3.59 5.88
N GLN A 259 -21.96 -4.54 6.51
CA GLN A 259 -21.41 -5.87 6.77
C GLN A 259 -21.13 -6.60 5.45
N ARG A 260 -19.91 -7.13 5.29
CA ARG A 260 -19.44 -7.87 4.11
C ARG A 260 -18.58 -9.06 4.52
N TRP A 261 -18.55 -10.08 3.65
CA TRP A 261 -17.63 -11.21 3.81
C TRP A 261 -16.33 -10.79 3.14
N VAL A 262 -15.27 -10.79 3.93
CA VAL A 262 -13.94 -10.41 3.49
C VAL A 262 -13.01 -11.56 3.81
N LEU A 263 -12.32 -12.08 2.81
CA LEU A 263 -11.22 -13.00 3.04
C LEU A 263 -10.00 -12.18 3.44
N VAL A 264 -9.31 -12.58 4.50
CA VAL A 264 -8.13 -11.90 5.02
C VAL A 264 -7.00 -12.91 5.12
N GLN A 265 -5.81 -12.53 4.66
CA GLN A 265 -4.58 -13.26 4.93
C GLN A 265 -3.48 -12.30 5.40
N VAL A 266 -2.83 -12.65 6.50
CA VAL A 266 -1.73 -11.88 7.07
C VAL A 266 -0.41 -12.40 6.50
N PHE A 267 0.41 -11.51 5.99
CA PHE A 267 1.78 -11.74 5.54
C PHE A 267 2.73 -10.95 6.45
N GLU A 268 4.04 -11.12 6.28
CA GLU A 268 5.02 -10.46 7.15
C GLU A 268 4.96 -8.93 7.12
N ARG A 269 4.79 -8.35 5.94
CA ARG A 269 4.82 -6.90 5.73
C ARG A 269 3.42 -6.30 5.65
N ARG A 270 2.43 -7.09 5.25
CA ARG A 270 1.09 -6.60 4.89
C ARG A 270 -0.02 -7.59 5.20
N VAL A 271 -1.24 -7.05 5.19
CA VAL A 271 -2.47 -7.84 5.15
C VAL A 271 -3.08 -7.66 3.77
N LEU A 272 -3.41 -8.77 3.11
CA LEU A 272 -4.23 -8.76 1.91
C LEU A 272 -5.67 -9.12 2.25
N THR A 273 -6.60 -8.42 1.60
CA THR A 273 -8.03 -8.60 1.77
C THR A 273 -8.68 -8.88 0.42
N TYR A 274 -9.66 -9.77 0.38
CA TYR A 274 -10.48 -10.03 -0.80
C TYR A 274 -11.96 -9.87 -0.50
N THR A 275 -12.62 -8.98 -1.24
CA THR A 275 -14.06 -8.70 -1.14
C THR A 275 -14.71 -9.00 -2.49
N PRO A 276 -15.43 -10.14 -2.64
CA PRO A 276 -16.04 -10.56 -3.91
C PRO A 276 -17.00 -9.54 -4.52
N ASP A 277 -17.66 -8.76 -3.66
CA ASP A 277 -18.68 -7.77 -4.04
C ASP A 277 -18.07 -6.46 -4.60
N ASN A 278 -16.74 -6.30 -4.54
CA ASN A 278 -16.08 -5.12 -5.10
C ASN A 278 -15.96 -5.22 -6.63
N PRO A 279 -15.89 -4.07 -7.35
CA PRO A 279 -15.59 -4.05 -8.77
C PRO A 279 -14.25 -4.71 -9.11
N GLU A 280 -14.12 -5.23 -10.33
CA GLU A 280 -12.85 -5.75 -10.85
C GLU A 280 -11.74 -4.71 -10.72
N GLY A 281 -10.56 -5.12 -10.25
CA GLY A 281 -9.45 -4.21 -9.93
C GLY A 281 -9.41 -3.73 -8.46
N TRP A 282 -10.50 -3.90 -7.70
CA TRP A 282 -10.59 -3.59 -6.26
C TRP A 282 -11.07 -4.78 -5.41
N LYS A 283 -11.14 -5.97 -6.02
CA LYS A 283 -11.49 -7.18 -5.27
C LYS A 283 -10.40 -7.57 -4.29
N VAL A 284 -9.13 -7.44 -4.66
CA VAL A 284 -7.99 -7.66 -3.77
C VAL A 284 -7.37 -6.31 -3.42
N GLU A 285 -7.20 -6.04 -2.13
CA GLU A 285 -6.61 -4.80 -1.63
C GLU A 285 -5.66 -5.08 -0.47
N ALA A 286 -4.56 -4.33 -0.41
CA ALA A 286 -3.73 -4.27 0.79
C ALA A 286 -4.39 -3.37 1.84
N GLY A 287 -4.48 -3.84 3.07
CA GLY A 287 -4.98 -3.05 4.20
C GLY A 287 -4.09 -1.81 4.45
N ASN A 288 -4.64 -0.82 5.16
CA ASN A 288 -3.92 0.40 5.55
C ASN A 288 -2.91 0.17 6.69
N VAL A 289 -2.10 -0.90 6.58
CA VAL A 289 -1.17 -1.36 7.59
C VAL A 289 -0.11 -0.31 7.96
N GLY A 290 0.26 0.58 7.03
CA GLY A 290 1.18 1.67 7.31
C GLY A 290 0.60 2.68 8.29
N ARG A 291 -0.67 3.05 8.12
CA ARG A 291 -1.39 3.89 9.10
C ARG A 291 -1.56 3.20 10.44
N HIS A 292 -1.97 1.93 10.42
CA HIS A 292 -2.17 1.16 11.65
C HIS A 292 -0.85 1.00 12.43
N TYR A 293 0.25 0.74 11.74
CA TYR A 293 1.57 0.61 12.35
C TYR A 293 2.08 1.94 12.91
N TYR A 294 1.91 3.05 12.17
CA TYR A 294 2.30 4.37 12.67
C TYR A 294 1.61 4.69 14.00
N ALA A 295 0.28 4.55 14.06
CA ALA A 295 -0.48 4.78 15.29
C ALA A 295 -0.07 3.81 16.40
N TRP A 296 0.10 2.52 16.11
CA TRP A 296 0.56 1.55 17.10
C TRP A 296 1.95 1.91 17.66
N ARG A 297 2.92 2.19 16.79
CA ARG A 297 4.31 2.48 17.20
C ARG A 297 4.42 3.78 17.98
N TYR A 298 3.86 4.88 17.46
CA TYR A 298 4.12 6.21 18.02
C TYR A 298 3.09 6.64 19.06
N GLU A 299 1.82 6.24 18.91
CA GLU A 299 0.77 6.66 19.84
C GLU A 299 0.60 5.61 20.95
N HIS A 300 0.36 4.34 20.57
CA HIS A 300 0.06 3.30 21.57
C HIS A 300 1.29 2.83 22.35
N LEU A 301 2.42 2.60 21.67
CA LEU A 301 3.67 2.22 22.34
C LEU A 301 4.48 3.42 22.83
N SER A 302 4.04 4.65 22.51
CA SER A 302 4.71 5.90 22.85
C SER A 302 6.20 5.95 22.43
N LYS A 303 6.57 5.22 21.35
CA LYS A 303 7.90 5.35 20.76
C LYS A 303 8.03 6.75 20.14
N GLN A 304 9.26 7.19 19.95
CA GLN A 304 9.54 8.44 19.28
C GLN A 304 10.46 8.16 18.09
N PRO A 305 10.29 8.86 16.96
CA PRO A 305 11.28 8.84 15.91
C PRO A 305 12.57 9.46 16.46
N ALA A 306 13.71 8.97 15.98
CA ALA A 306 14.99 9.57 16.31
C ALA A 306 15.12 10.95 15.64
N PRO A 307 15.86 11.90 16.26
CA PRO A 307 16.20 13.15 15.61
C PRO A 307 17.00 12.89 14.33
N LEU A 308 16.96 13.84 13.40
CA LEU A 308 17.80 13.82 12.20
C LEU A 308 19.27 13.62 12.59
N PRO A 309 19.97 12.57 12.11
CA PRO A 309 21.38 12.40 12.38
C PRO A 309 22.19 13.60 11.85
N ASN A 310 23.15 14.06 12.65
CA ASN A 310 24.05 15.14 12.23
C ASN A 310 24.81 14.73 10.97
N GLY A 311 24.72 15.55 9.91
CA GLY A 311 25.40 15.28 8.65
C GLY A 311 24.69 14.26 7.75
N TYR A 312 23.46 13.84 8.09
CA TYR A 312 22.64 13.05 7.16
C TYR A 312 22.49 13.81 5.84
N GLN A 313 22.97 13.20 4.77
CA GLN A 313 22.60 13.57 3.42
C GLN A 313 21.72 12.45 2.88
N PRO A 314 20.55 12.75 2.30
CA PRO A 314 19.78 11.72 1.62
C PRO A 314 20.68 11.05 0.58
N PRO A 315 20.68 9.70 0.49
CA PRO A 315 21.59 9.00 -0.39
C PRO A 315 21.49 9.57 -1.81
N PRO A 316 22.63 9.85 -2.47
CA PRO A 316 22.61 10.32 -3.84
C PRO A 316 21.90 9.26 -4.68
N ASP A 317 20.84 9.66 -5.35
CA ASP A 317 20.04 8.74 -6.15
C ASP A 317 20.86 8.28 -7.37
N PRO A 318 21.15 6.99 -7.56
CA PRO A 318 21.94 6.52 -8.70
C PRO A 318 21.14 6.47 -10.00
N ALA A 319 19.81 6.57 -9.94
CA ALA A 319 18.95 6.68 -11.13
C ALA A 319 18.89 8.13 -11.66
N TRP A 320 19.42 9.08 -10.90
CA TRP A 320 19.56 10.46 -11.28
C TRP A 320 21.04 10.80 -11.27
N GLN A 321 21.71 10.73 -12.43
CA GLN A 321 22.91 11.55 -12.57
C GLN A 321 22.49 12.97 -12.21
N CYS A 322 22.97 13.50 -11.08
CA CYS A 322 22.63 14.85 -10.66
C CYS A 322 23.02 15.76 -11.83
N ASP A 323 22.05 16.49 -12.35
CA ASP A 323 22.26 17.37 -13.47
C ASP A 323 23.25 18.47 -13.01
N PRO A 324 24.34 18.71 -13.75
CA PRO A 324 25.28 19.77 -13.42
C PRO A 324 24.62 21.17 -13.37
N ALA A 325 23.41 21.34 -13.91
CA ALA A 325 22.60 22.54 -13.75
C ALA A 325 22.22 22.83 -12.29
N TYR A 326 22.23 21.85 -11.39
CA TYR A 326 21.83 22.00 -9.98
C TYR A 326 22.97 21.53 -9.05
N PRO A 327 24.03 22.33 -8.87
CA PRO A 327 25.26 21.89 -8.20
C PRO A 327 25.12 21.68 -6.68
N ASP A 328 24.11 22.27 -6.06
CA ASP A 328 23.84 22.23 -4.62
C ASP A 328 22.57 21.44 -4.26
N ALA A 329 21.87 20.91 -5.26
CA ALA A 329 20.70 20.05 -5.12
C ALA A 329 20.82 18.88 -6.10
N CYS A 330 20.90 17.64 -5.60
CA CYS A 330 20.94 16.49 -6.52
C CYS A 330 19.56 16.30 -7.16
N ILE A 331 19.41 16.91 -8.32
CA ILE A 331 18.21 16.96 -9.15
C ILE A 331 18.61 16.42 -10.52
N PRO A 332 17.82 15.52 -11.10
CA PRO A 332 18.10 14.94 -12.42
C PRO A 332 17.80 15.85 -13.61
N SER A 333 18.37 15.51 -14.77
CA SER A 333 17.87 15.98 -16.06
C SER A 333 16.48 15.38 -16.36
N PRO A 334 15.57 16.10 -17.04
CA PRO A 334 14.37 15.50 -17.59
C PRO A 334 14.71 14.40 -18.61
N PRO A 335 13.89 13.34 -18.72
CA PRO A 335 12.69 13.07 -17.94
C PRO A 335 12.91 12.28 -16.63
N PRO A 336 11.96 12.37 -15.66
CA PRO A 336 10.75 13.19 -15.68
C PRO A 336 10.99 14.70 -15.45
N ASP A 337 9.96 15.45 -15.86
CA ASP A 337 9.79 16.88 -15.60
C ASP A 337 9.31 17.06 -14.14
N LEU A 338 10.22 17.52 -13.28
CA LEU A 338 9.99 17.68 -11.84
C LEU A 338 9.55 19.11 -11.54
N ARG A 339 8.57 19.28 -10.65
CA ARG A 339 8.18 20.60 -10.13
C ARG A 339 8.70 20.82 -8.71
N CYS A 340 8.78 22.08 -8.28
CA CYS A 340 9.28 22.43 -6.94
C CYS A 340 8.56 21.69 -5.80
N ALA A 341 7.27 21.40 -5.97
CA ALA A 341 6.49 20.63 -4.99
C ALA A 341 6.93 19.17 -4.86
N GLU A 342 7.63 18.63 -5.86
CA GLU A 342 7.98 17.21 -6.00
C GLU A 342 9.41 16.91 -5.55
N ILE A 343 10.21 17.95 -5.29
CA ILE A 343 11.57 17.84 -4.77
C ILE A 343 11.67 18.42 -3.35
N PRO A 344 12.59 17.92 -2.50
CA PRO A 344 12.78 18.42 -1.14
C PRO A 344 13.61 19.72 -1.09
N TYR A 345 14.27 20.10 -2.18
CA TYR A 345 15.18 21.24 -2.23
C TYR A 345 14.41 22.56 -2.45
N ARG A 346 14.85 23.64 -1.80
CA ARG A 346 14.32 25.01 -1.96
C ARG A 346 15.48 25.98 -2.00
N ARG A 347 15.33 27.06 -2.77
CA ARG A 347 16.33 28.14 -2.89
C ARG A 347 17.74 27.59 -3.19
N PHE A 348 17.81 26.66 -4.14
CA PHE A 348 19.06 26.05 -4.57
C PHE A 348 19.57 26.74 -5.84
N GLN A 349 20.86 26.65 -6.11
CA GLN A 349 21.52 27.24 -7.25
C GLN A 349 21.08 26.55 -8.55
N VAL A 350 20.78 27.36 -9.57
CA VAL A 350 20.48 26.90 -10.92
C VAL A 350 21.50 27.50 -11.89
N LEU A 351 22.18 26.65 -12.64
CA LEU A 351 23.11 27.01 -13.71
C LEU A 351 22.43 26.82 -15.08
N PRO A 352 22.60 27.74 -16.04
CA PRO A 352 22.07 27.55 -17.40
C PRO A 352 22.77 26.42 -18.18
N PRO A 353 22.05 25.67 -19.04
CA PRO A 353 20.60 25.70 -19.21
C PRO A 353 19.90 25.14 -17.96
N ASP A 354 18.67 25.57 -17.69
CA ASP A 354 17.80 25.04 -16.62
C ASP A 354 16.85 23.97 -17.19
N PRO A 355 17.29 22.69 -17.30
CA PRO A 355 16.54 21.65 -17.97
C PRO A 355 15.16 21.36 -17.34
N GLN A 356 14.99 21.55 -16.03
CA GLN A 356 13.75 21.29 -15.28
C GLN A 356 12.87 22.53 -15.16
N GLY A 357 13.38 23.72 -15.48
CA GLY A 357 12.60 24.96 -15.42
C GLY A 357 12.29 25.42 -14.00
N PHE A 358 13.20 25.17 -13.05
CA PHE A 358 13.07 25.56 -11.65
C PHE A 358 13.34 27.04 -11.38
N ASP A 359 14.12 27.71 -12.23
CA ASP A 359 14.48 29.12 -12.17
C ASP A 359 13.79 29.87 -13.32
N ARG A 360 12.53 30.25 -13.08
CA ARG A 360 11.66 30.85 -14.11
C ARG A 360 12.00 32.32 -14.37
N ASP A 361 12.51 33.01 -13.37
CA ASP A 361 12.91 34.43 -13.41
C ASP A 361 14.39 34.64 -13.73
N GLN A 362 15.16 33.55 -13.86
CA GLN A 362 16.54 33.50 -14.35
C GLN A 362 17.53 34.26 -13.46
N ASP A 363 17.29 34.25 -12.15
CA ASP A 363 18.15 34.91 -11.17
C ASP A 363 19.24 33.98 -10.59
N GLY A 364 19.24 32.71 -11.01
CA GLY A 364 20.14 31.67 -10.58
C GLY A 364 19.66 30.90 -9.34
N VAL A 365 18.42 31.11 -8.88
CA VAL A 365 17.84 30.47 -7.70
C VAL A 365 16.56 29.72 -8.05
N GLY A 366 16.58 28.41 -7.88
CA GLY A 366 15.45 27.52 -8.13
C GLY A 366 14.51 27.39 -6.93
N CYS A 367 13.21 27.33 -7.22
CA CYS A 367 12.16 27.01 -6.23
C CYS A 367 12.16 27.90 -4.99
N GLU A 368 11.94 29.19 -5.20
CA GLU A 368 11.95 30.21 -4.14
C GLU A 368 10.69 30.28 -3.27
N GLY A 369 9.62 29.58 -3.69
CA GLY A 369 8.26 29.67 -3.12
C GLY A 369 7.84 28.56 -2.16
#